data_AF-A0A7G8DQZ6-F1
#
_entry.id   AF-A0A7G8DQZ6-F1
#
_cell.length_a   1.000
_cell.length_b   1.000
_cell.length_c   1.000
_cell.angle_alpha   90.00
_cell.angle_beta   90.00
_cell.angle_gamma   90.00
#
_symmetry.space_group_name_H-M   'P 1'
#
loop_
_entity.id
_entity.type
_entity.pdbx_description
1 polymer ?
#
loop_
_entity_poly.entity_id
_entity_poly.type
_entity_poly.pdbx_seq_one_letter_code
_entity_poly.pdbx_strand_id
1 'polypeptide(L)'
;MKCLPLLSALLLSASPAVADDFVYLRCESSRFIAVKNLKSNQIIKREEKTVIQHLKLDLLNSRIMGSLGGEWEEVEIVNGYVVEDKKEIVNGNTVIQKASMQFDPTGQIVADVLIRRDSLSELESGKIRGICKRSDESAFEKALNETES
;
A
#
# COMPACT_ATOMS: atom_id res chain seq x y z
N MET A 1 60.93 17.85 32.11
CA MET A 1 59.96 16.74 32.22
C MET A 1 58.75 17.21 33.00
N LYS A 2 57.53 17.09 32.42
CA LYS A 2 56.18 17.01 33.02
C LYS A 2 55.17 17.41 31.92
N CYS A 3 54.70 16.45 31.14
CA CYS A 3 53.43 15.71 31.29
C CYS A 3 52.24 16.44 30.63
N LEU A 4 51.96 16.08 29.36
CA LEU A 4 50.64 16.19 28.77
C LEU A 4 49.67 15.21 29.46
N PRO A 5 48.39 15.58 29.59
CA PRO A 5 47.31 14.65 29.31
C PRO A 5 46.34 15.30 28.30
N LEU A 6 46.29 14.76 27.08
CA LEU A 6 45.32 13.74 26.65
C LEU A 6 43.92 14.34 26.44
N LEU A 7 43.67 14.69 25.17
CA LEU A 7 42.35 14.78 24.56
C LEU A 7 41.57 13.50 24.86
N SER A 8 40.54 13.60 25.69
CA SER A 8 39.42 12.67 25.67
C SER A 8 38.31 13.31 24.86
N ALA A 9 38.40 13.20 23.53
CA ALA A 9 37.25 13.36 22.68
C ALA A 9 36.24 12.28 23.08
N LEU A 10 35.14 12.67 23.73
CA LEU A 10 33.95 11.85 23.78
C LEU A 10 33.50 11.67 22.33
N LEU A 11 33.97 10.58 21.71
CA LEU A 11 33.27 9.95 20.62
C LEU A 11 31.94 9.48 21.22
N LEU A 12 30.97 10.39 21.22
CA LEU A 12 29.57 10.02 21.17
C LEU A 12 29.43 9.19 19.91
N SER A 13 29.66 7.88 20.03
CA SER A 13 29.10 6.90 19.13
C SER A 13 27.59 7.01 19.32
N ALA A 14 27.00 8.02 18.70
CA ALA A 14 25.65 7.91 18.20
C ALA A 14 25.73 6.75 17.21
N SER A 15 25.60 5.53 17.72
CA SER A 15 25.08 4.42 16.92
C SER A 15 23.93 5.03 16.13
N PRO A 16 23.85 4.83 14.80
CA PRO A 16 22.68 5.26 14.06
C PRO A 16 21.48 4.76 14.87
N ALA A 17 20.67 5.68 15.40
CA ALA A 17 19.34 5.32 15.79
C ALA A 17 18.79 4.72 14.50
N VAL A 18 18.54 3.41 14.52
CA VAL A 18 17.87 2.71 13.43
C VAL A 18 16.52 3.40 13.39
N ALA A 19 16.43 4.46 12.58
CA ALA A 19 15.16 5.04 12.24
C ALA A 19 14.48 3.90 11.52
N ASP A 20 13.46 3.32 12.14
CA ASP A 20 12.65 2.33 11.46
C ASP A 20 12.24 2.97 10.13
N ASP A 21 12.69 2.40 9.00
CA ASP A 21 12.53 2.96 7.65
C ASP A 21 11.08 2.78 7.19
N PHE A 22 10.14 3.27 8.01
CA PHE A 22 8.74 3.30 7.70
C PHE A 22 8.41 4.55 6.90
N VAL A 23 7.61 4.36 5.85
CA VAL A 23 6.99 5.45 5.11
C VAL A 23 5.50 5.42 5.36
N TYR A 24 4.97 6.54 5.85
CA TYR A 24 3.55 6.71 6.09
C TYR A 24 2.96 7.55 4.96
N LEU A 25 1.87 7.07 4.37
CA LEU A 25 1.18 7.72 3.25
C LEU A 25 -0.30 7.91 3.57
N ARG A 26 -0.87 9.01 3.09
CA ARG A 26 -2.32 9.18 2.94
C ARG A 26 -2.63 9.18 1.46
N CYS A 27 -3.39 8.20 1.00
CA CYS A 27 -3.80 8.05 -0.38
C CYS A 27 -5.28 8.35 -0.54
N GLU A 28 -5.59 9.24 -1.46
CA GLU A 28 -6.96 9.55 -1.86
C GLU A 28 -7.16 9.09 -3.29
N SER A 29 -8.14 8.22 -3.51
CA SER A 29 -8.34 7.57 -4.81
C SER A 29 -9.81 7.42 -5.16
N SER A 30 -10.13 7.52 -6.46
CA SER A 30 -11.40 7.02 -6.98
C SER A 30 -11.26 5.52 -7.23
N ARG A 31 -12.22 4.77 -6.68
CA ARG A 31 -12.38 3.34 -6.90
C ARG A 31 -13.64 3.10 -7.71
N PHE A 32 -13.46 2.63 -8.92
CA PHE A 32 -14.50 2.17 -9.81
C PHE A 32 -14.57 0.64 -9.80
N ILE A 33 -15.78 0.09 -9.67
CA ILE A 33 -16.05 -1.34 -9.78
C ILE A 33 -17.23 -1.54 -10.74
N ALA A 34 -17.09 -2.47 -11.68
CA ALA A 34 -18.19 -2.94 -12.51
C ALA A 34 -18.23 -4.47 -12.53
N VAL A 35 -19.41 -5.04 -12.30
CA VAL A 35 -19.68 -6.47 -12.42
C VAL A 35 -20.54 -6.71 -13.64
N LYS A 36 -20.07 -7.61 -14.49
CA LYS A 36 -20.72 -8.01 -15.74
C LYS A 36 -21.15 -9.46 -15.64
N ASN A 37 -22.42 -9.74 -15.95
CA ASN A 37 -22.88 -11.10 -16.15
C ASN A 37 -22.39 -11.62 -17.50
N LEU A 38 -21.65 -12.73 -17.49
CA LEU A 38 -21.03 -13.31 -18.68
C LEU A 38 -22.02 -14.03 -19.60
N LYS A 39 -23.19 -14.44 -19.10
CA LYS A 39 -24.24 -15.09 -19.91
C LYS A 39 -25.04 -14.05 -20.68
N SER A 40 -25.49 -12.98 -20.02
CA SER A 40 -26.31 -11.94 -20.65
C SER A 40 -25.49 -10.81 -21.28
N ASN A 41 -24.19 -10.75 -20.99
CA ASN A 41 -23.29 -9.67 -21.39
C ASN A 41 -23.64 -8.28 -20.81
N GLN A 42 -24.55 -8.23 -19.82
CA GLN A 42 -25.01 -6.99 -19.18
C GLN A 42 -24.17 -6.63 -17.95
N ILE A 43 -24.00 -5.33 -17.70
CA ILE A 43 -23.45 -4.83 -16.44
C ILE A 43 -24.57 -4.89 -15.39
N ILE A 44 -24.36 -5.67 -14.34
CA ILE A 44 -25.34 -5.91 -13.27
C ILE A 44 -25.04 -5.09 -12.01
N LYS A 45 -23.81 -4.61 -11.86
CA LYS A 45 -23.41 -3.68 -10.79
C LYS A 45 -22.40 -2.68 -11.32
N ARG A 46 -22.54 -1.42 -10.93
CA ARG A 46 -21.53 -0.38 -11.08
C ARG A 46 -21.48 0.45 -9.80
N GLU A 47 -20.28 0.65 -9.27
CA GLU A 47 -20.03 1.46 -8.08
C GLU A 47 -18.82 2.33 -8.35
N GLU A 48 -18.90 3.59 -7.96
CA GLU A 48 -17.77 4.50 -7.95
C GLU A 48 -17.79 5.25 -6.62
N LYS A 49 -16.65 5.29 -5.94
CA LYS A 49 -16.50 6.01 -4.69
C LYS A 49 -15.09 6.52 -4.51
N THR A 50 -14.97 7.63 -3.80
CA THR A 50 -13.68 8.10 -3.30
C THR A 50 -13.35 7.35 -2.01
N VAL A 51 -12.13 6.84 -1.92
CA VAL A 51 -11.59 6.16 -0.73
C VAL A 51 -10.36 6.92 -0.27
N ILE A 52 -10.29 7.18 1.03
CA ILE A 52 -9.09 7.64 1.72
C ILE A 52 -8.54 6.44 2.48
N GLN A 53 -7.27 6.11 2.24
CA GLN A 53 -6.58 5.03 2.91
C GLN A 53 -5.24 5.54 3.44
N HIS A 54 -4.91 5.16 4.68
CA HIS A 54 -3.60 5.40 5.25
C HIS A 54 -2.77 4.13 5.10
N LEU A 55 -1.52 4.28 4.69
CA LEU A 55 -0.60 3.17 4.43
C LEU A 55 0.67 3.35 5.25
N LYS A 56 1.16 2.23 5.79
CA LYS A 56 2.47 2.11 6.43
C LYS A 56 3.31 1.15 5.61
N LEU A 57 4.41 1.61 5.04
CA LEU A 57 5.36 0.80 4.28
C LEU A 57 6.57 0.54 5.15
N ASP A 58 6.97 -0.71 5.26
CA ASP A 58 8.23 -1.15 5.86
C ASP A 58 9.22 -1.44 4.73
N LEU A 59 10.12 -0.49 4.45
CA LEU A 59 11.02 -0.60 3.31
C LEU A 59 12.06 -1.72 3.52
N LEU A 60 12.47 -1.94 4.77
CA LEU A 60 13.45 -2.96 5.13
C LEU A 60 12.91 -4.37 4.90
N ASN A 61 11.65 -4.61 5.26
CA ASN A 61 11.02 -5.93 5.14
C ASN A 61 10.14 -6.08 3.90
N SER A 62 10.09 -5.07 3.03
CA SER A 62 9.30 -5.07 1.79
C SER A 62 7.84 -5.49 2.01
N ARG A 63 7.17 -4.83 2.96
CA ARG A 63 5.77 -5.09 3.30
C ARG A 63 4.99 -3.80 3.49
N ILE A 64 3.69 -3.86 3.26
CA ILE A 64 2.76 -2.75 3.41
C ILE A 64 1.61 -3.14 4.35
N MET A 65 1.11 -2.17 5.10
CA MET A 65 -0.11 -2.31 5.87
C MET A 65 -1.04 -1.14 5.52
N GLY A 66 -2.30 -1.46 5.26
CA GLY A 66 -3.35 -0.47 5.07
C GLY A 66 -4.22 -0.32 6.31
N SER A 67 -4.59 0.90 6.65
CA SER A 67 -5.46 1.21 7.80
C SER A 67 -6.86 0.55 7.71
N LEU A 68 -7.28 0.15 6.51
CA LEU A 68 -8.58 -0.50 6.27
C LEU A 68 -8.55 -2.02 6.50
N GLY A 69 -7.37 -2.63 6.59
CA GLY A 69 -7.20 -4.09 6.74
C GLY A 69 -6.41 -4.49 7.98
N GLY A 70 -5.47 -3.64 8.42
CA GLY A 70 -4.67 -3.89 9.62
C GLY A 70 -3.65 -5.03 9.52
N GLU A 71 -3.62 -5.75 8.39
CA GLU A 71 -2.70 -6.85 8.13
C GLU A 71 -1.50 -6.38 7.29
N TRP A 72 -0.35 -7.02 7.54
CA TRP A 72 0.84 -6.85 6.72
C TRP A 72 0.76 -7.72 5.46
N GLU A 73 1.03 -7.10 4.31
CA GLU A 73 1.11 -7.77 3.02
C GLU A 73 2.51 -7.59 2.43
N GLU A 74 3.11 -8.67 1.92
CA GLU A 74 4.37 -8.59 1.19
C GLU A 74 4.20 -7.86 -0.15
N VAL A 75 5.16 -7.01 -0.49
CA VAL A 75 5.14 -6.21 -1.72
C VAL A 75 6.50 -6.17 -2.41
N GLU A 76 6.47 -5.92 -3.71
CA GLU A 76 7.68 -5.62 -4.46
C GLU A 76 7.94 -4.11 -4.46
N ILE A 77 9.16 -3.70 -4.12
CA ILE A 77 9.59 -2.30 -4.10
C ILE A 77 10.66 -2.09 -5.16
N VAL A 78 10.39 -1.18 -6.10
CA VAL A 78 11.31 -0.86 -7.20
C VAL A 78 11.39 0.66 -7.36
N ASN A 79 12.57 1.23 -7.14
CA ASN A 79 12.89 2.64 -7.45
C ASN A 79 11.85 3.67 -6.94
N GLY A 80 11.43 3.57 -5.68
CA GLY A 80 10.45 4.49 -5.08
C GLY A 80 8.99 4.16 -5.41
N TYR A 81 8.73 2.97 -5.97
CA TYR A 81 7.39 2.43 -6.21
C TYR A 81 7.17 1.14 -5.46
N VAL A 82 5.94 0.96 -4.97
CA VAL A 82 5.37 -0.36 -4.71
C VAL A 82 4.73 -0.85 -6.00
N VAL A 83 5.06 -2.05 -6.44
CA VAL A 83 4.54 -2.64 -7.68
C VAL A 83 3.94 -4.02 -7.42
N GLU A 84 2.95 -4.37 -8.22
CA GLU A 84 2.27 -5.65 -8.14
C GLU A 84 1.79 -6.07 -9.52
N ASP A 85 2.12 -7.29 -9.93
CA ASP A 85 1.59 -7.95 -11.12
C ASP A 85 1.23 -9.39 -10.75
N LYS A 86 -0.02 -9.59 -10.31
CA LYS A 86 -0.51 -10.87 -9.82
C LYS A 86 -1.48 -11.49 -10.82
N LYS A 87 -1.30 -12.79 -11.03
CA LYS A 87 -2.28 -13.67 -11.67
C LYS A 87 -2.38 -14.96 -10.90
N GLU A 88 -3.50 -15.19 -10.25
CA GLU A 88 -3.67 -16.32 -9.34
C GLU A 88 -5.11 -16.83 -9.32
N ILE A 89 -5.30 -18.01 -8.71
CA ILE A 89 -6.60 -18.60 -8.47
C ILE A 89 -6.85 -18.57 -6.96
N VAL A 90 -7.83 -17.78 -6.52
CA VAL A 90 -8.21 -17.63 -5.12
C VAL A 90 -9.65 -18.09 -4.95
N ASN A 91 -9.86 -19.15 -4.17
CA ASN A 91 -11.19 -19.73 -3.92
C ASN A 91 -11.97 -20.04 -5.21
N GLY A 92 -11.26 -20.55 -6.24
CA GLY A 92 -11.84 -20.87 -7.54
C GLY A 92 -12.10 -19.67 -8.47
N ASN A 93 -11.77 -18.45 -8.03
CA ASN A 93 -11.84 -17.26 -8.87
C ASN A 93 -10.48 -16.96 -9.49
N THR A 94 -10.44 -16.61 -10.76
CA THR A 94 -9.21 -16.10 -11.38
C THR A 94 -9.09 -14.61 -11.08
N VAL A 95 -8.03 -14.21 -10.40
CA VAL A 95 -7.69 -12.81 -10.08
C VAL A 95 -6.50 -12.39 -10.94
N ILE A 96 -6.64 -11.27 -11.63
CA ILE A 96 -5.56 -10.59 -12.34
C ILE A 96 -5.50 -9.17 -11.82
N GLN A 97 -4.36 -8.78 -11.28
CA GLN A 97 -4.16 -7.47 -10.68
C GLN A 97 -2.84 -6.89 -11.18
N LYS A 98 -2.89 -5.64 -11.64
CA LYS A 98 -1.71 -4.82 -11.91
C LYS A 98 -1.84 -3.55 -11.11
N ALA A 99 -0.90 -3.29 -10.21
CA ALA A 99 -0.90 -2.09 -9.40
C ALA A 99 0.49 -1.47 -9.32
N SER A 100 0.51 -0.15 -9.16
CA SER A 100 1.69 0.63 -8.89
C SER A 100 1.34 1.81 -8.00
N MET A 101 2.16 2.07 -6.99
CA MET A 101 2.03 3.23 -6.12
C MET A 101 3.39 3.88 -5.91
N GLN A 102 3.48 5.16 -6.25
CA GLN A 102 4.70 5.95 -6.05
C GLN A 102 4.78 6.52 -4.63
N PHE A 103 5.82 6.16 -3.89
CA PHE A 103 6.04 6.64 -2.52
C PHE A 103 7.28 7.54 -2.38
N ASP A 104 8.23 7.48 -3.31
CA ASP A 104 9.42 8.34 -3.31
C ASP A 104 9.78 8.88 -4.72
N PRO A 105 9.53 10.18 -5.01
CA PRO A 105 8.71 11.10 -4.22
C PRO A 105 7.25 10.64 -4.19
N THR A 106 6.47 11.03 -3.17
CA THR A 106 5.06 10.63 -3.09
C THR A 106 4.26 11.09 -4.30
N GLY A 107 3.49 10.19 -4.91
CA GLY A 107 2.83 10.47 -6.18
C GLY A 107 1.60 9.60 -6.42
N GLN A 108 1.45 9.09 -7.64
CA GLN A 108 0.20 8.46 -8.07
C GLN A 108 0.05 7.04 -7.50
N ILE A 109 -1.21 6.64 -7.30
CA ILE A 109 -1.61 5.24 -7.14
C ILE A 109 -2.51 4.84 -8.31
N VAL A 110 -2.19 3.70 -8.91
CA VAL A 110 -2.87 3.14 -10.07
C VAL A 110 -3.02 1.64 -9.86
N ALA A 111 -4.25 1.13 -9.95
CA ALA A 111 -4.48 -0.31 -9.98
C ALA A 111 -5.59 -0.67 -10.97
N ASP A 112 -5.41 -1.75 -11.70
CA ASP A 112 -6.43 -2.40 -12.50
C ASP A 112 -6.60 -3.83 -11.98
N VAL A 113 -7.83 -4.20 -11.69
CA VAL A 113 -8.19 -5.50 -11.11
C VAL A 113 -9.23 -6.15 -12.00
N LEU A 114 -9.06 -7.44 -12.27
CA LEU A 114 -10.02 -8.27 -12.97
C LEU A 114 -10.23 -9.55 -12.16
N ILE A 115 -11.47 -9.81 -11.76
CA ILE A 115 -11.84 -11.02 -11.05
C ILE A 115 -12.89 -11.76 -11.87
N ARG A 116 -12.55 -12.97 -12.31
CA ARG A 116 -13.47 -13.86 -13.01
C ARG A 116 -14.00 -14.90 -12.03
N ARG A 117 -15.32 -14.91 -11.85
CA ARG A 117 -16.05 -15.84 -10.98
C ARG A 117 -16.89 -16.78 -11.83
N ASP A 118 -16.29 -17.91 -12.23
CA ASP A 118 -16.94 -18.83 -13.18
C ASP A 118 -18.22 -19.46 -12.61
N SER A 119 -18.27 -19.75 -11.31
CA SER A 119 -19.45 -20.31 -10.62
C SER A 119 -20.68 -19.40 -10.70
N LEU A 120 -20.47 -18.09 -10.70
CA LEU A 120 -21.54 -17.08 -10.81
C LEU A 120 -21.74 -16.61 -12.26
N SER A 121 -20.87 -17.02 -13.18
CA SER A 121 -20.79 -16.46 -14.53
C SER A 121 -20.64 -14.94 -14.51
N GLU A 122 -19.72 -14.43 -13.68
CA GLU A 122 -19.48 -13.00 -13.50
C GLU A 122 -18.03 -12.61 -13.80
N LEU A 123 -17.89 -11.40 -14.30
CA LEU A 123 -16.60 -10.72 -14.45
C LEU A 123 -16.67 -9.38 -13.73
N GLU A 124 -15.89 -9.25 -12.67
CA GLU A 124 -15.68 -7.98 -11.99
C GLU A 124 -14.43 -7.30 -12.55
N SER A 125 -14.57 -6.01 -12.85
CA SER A 125 -13.48 -5.14 -13.26
C SER A 125 -13.40 -3.97 -12.29
N GLY A 126 -12.21 -3.72 -11.77
CA GLY A 126 -11.91 -2.67 -10.82
C GLY A 126 -10.84 -1.73 -11.39
N LYS A 127 -10.99 -0.44 -11.12
CA LYS A 127 -9.94 0.56 -11.35
C LYS A 127 -9.78 1.42 -10.12
N ILE A 128 -8.54 1.61 -9.69
CA ILE A 128 -8.16 2.55 -8.64
C ILE A 128 -7.23 3.57 -9.27
N ARG A 129 -7.55 4.86 -9.11
CA ARG A 129 -6.71 5.98 -9.56
C ARG A 129 -6.70 7.05 -8.49
N GLY A 130 -5.54 7.54 -8.11
CA GLY A 130 -5.43 8.51 -7.04
C GLY A 130 -4.04 9.09 -6.86
N ILE A 131 -3.89 9.82 -5.76
CA ILE A 131 -2.63 10.45 -5.35
C ILE A 131 -2.39 10.13 -3.87
N CYS A 132 -1.16 9.72 -3.57
CA CYS A 132 -0.62 9.57 -2.25
C CYS A 132 0.22 10.79 -1.89
N LYS A 133 0.11 11.20 -0.63
CA LYS A 133 0.94 12.24 -0.01
C LYS A 133 1.60 11.66 1.22
N ARG A 134 2.73 12.25 1.63
CA ARG A 134 3.38 11.87 2.87
C ARG A 134 2.47 12.18 4.06
N SER A 135 2.49 11.28 5.04
CA SER A 135 1.76 11.36 6.30
C SER A 135 2.74 11.06 7.44
N ASP A 136 2.23 11.00 8.66
CA ASP A 136 2.93 10.51 9.83
C ASP A 136 2.26 9.28 10.46
N GLU A 137 2.96 8.69 11.42
CA GLU A 137 2.52 7.54 12.20
C GLU A 137 1.22 7.81 12.95
N SER A 138 1.10 8.98 13.59
CA SER A 138 -0.09 9.31 14.38
C SER A 138 -1.36 9.29 13.53
N ALA A 139 -1.29 9.82 12.31
CA ALA A 139 -2.39 9.79 11.37
C ALA A 139 -2.75 8.36 10.93
N PHE A 140 -1.75 7.49 10.74
CA PHE A 140 -1.98 6.08 10.41
C PHE A 140 -2.65 5.33 11.56
N GLU A 141 -2.09 5.41 12.78
CA GLU A 141 -2.61 4.73 13.96
C GLU A 141 -4.05 5.17 14.28
N LYS A 142 -4.34 6.46 14.13
CA LYS A 142 -5.71 6.97 14.29
C LYS A 142 -6.66 6.32 13.28
N ALA A 143 -6.29 6.26 12.01
CA ALA A 143 -7.12 5.69 10.96
C ALA A 143 -7.32 4.17 11.10
N LEU A 144 -6.32 3.45 11.61
CA LEU A 144 -6.42 2.02 11.90
C LEU A 144 -7.44 1.76 13.01
N ASN A 145 -7.33 2.46 14.14
CA ASN A 145 -8.24 2.30 15.28
C ASN A 145 -9.70 2.70 14.98
N GLU A 146 -9.91 3.69 14.10
CA GLU A 146 -11.26 4.06 13.63
C GLU A 146 -11.94 2.96 12.80
N THR A 147 -11.16 2.06 12.20
CA THR A 147 -11.69 0.94 11.39
C THR A 147 -11.97 -0.30 12.26
N GLU A 148 -11.26 -0.46 13.37
CA GLU A 148 -11.42 -1.56 14.33
C GLU A 148 -12.58 -1.34 15.33
N SER A 149 -13.17 -0.14 15.36
CA SER A 149 -14.30 0.24 16.25
C SER A 149 -15.66 0.02 15.60
#